data_AF-A0AAV9ZX66-F1
#
_entry.id   AF-A0AAV9ZX66-F1
#
_cell.length_a   1.000
_cell.length_b   1.000
_cell.length_c   1.000
_cell.angle_alpha   90.00
_cell.angle_beta   90.00
_cell.angle_gamma   90.00
#
_symmetry.space_group_name_H-M   'P 1'
#
loop_
_entity.id
_entity.type
_entity.pdbx_description
1 polymer ?
#
loop_
_entity_poly.entity_id
_entity_poly.type
_entity_poly.pdbx_seq_one_letter_code
_entity_poly.pdbx_strand_id
1 'polypeptide(L)'
;MSQQNEFPLLPLEIEREIFETCAVRRPISIPTLMLVAWPMARERMVCLFLHVCWAKYSSERRIEYRVEPLLFRTIAVGFSVSLEPYPIFTWKALLSAVRSKPASFFHTAVRNLCVLDDSLYASTEEVFAACTGVANFSLWSDLPPTQFAHLRPTRLTSTVAKLFPLLPPTHNFFSWLTHLEVRHNSLPPEAPGDLKLLPALTHLAVYDFRTEDIQELFDVCTRLQVLVALFQRTAPTIHDRRFVAMVNGGQLADWQMAAYLGEDYWTLAEQIVARRPPGPVNDSLIRFSIGVSFRQIRAWYRQTGNARPSDLTAIPSAILYFQQFGSYVPEFSPSSLFQLLTYSTPHILAAAHHDPPSAVTSRMTTTKAP
;
A
#
# COMPACT_ATOMS: atom_id res chain seq x y z
N MET A 1 50.83 20.09 16.30
CA MET A 1 49.51 20.65 16.63
C MET A 1 48.52 20.10 15.62
N SER A 2 47.86 19.00 15.95
CA SER A 2 46.80 18.41 15.13
C SER A 2 45.57 19.28 15.27
N GLN A 3 45.23 20.05 14.22
CA GLN A 3 43.94 20.72 14.12
C GLN A 3 42.86 19.64 14.11
N GLN A 4 42.12 19.53 15.21
CA GLN A 4 40.90 18.73 15.24
C GLN A 4 39.95 19.35 14.23
N ASN A 5 39.66 18.62 13.15
CA ASN A 5 38.57 18.93 12.23
C ASN A 5 37.25 18.76 13.00
N GLU A 6 36.83 19.81 13.70
CA GLU A 6 35.47 19.92 14.20
C GLU A 6 34.55 20.15 13.01
N PHE A 7 34.00 19.06 12.47
CA PHE A 7 32.87 19.17 11.55
C PHE A 7 31.72 19.88 12.28
N PRO A 8 31.06 20.86 11.65
CA PRO A 8 29.91 21.51 12.26
C PRO A 8 28.83 20.45 12.53
N LEU A 9 28.58 20.18 13.80
CA LEU A 9 27.51 19.29 14.25
C LEU A 9 26.17 20.01 14.08
N LEU A 10 25.21 19.37 13.43
CA LEU A 10 23.84 19.86 13.39
C LEU A 10 23.26 19.88 14.81
N PRO A 11 22.36 20.84 15.14
CA PRO A 11 21.56 20.75 16.35
C PRO A 11 20.81 19.42 16.42
N LEU A 12 20.75 18.83 17.62
CA LEU A 12 20.20 17.50 17.87
C LEU A 12 18.74 17.34 17.42
N GLU A 13 17.97 18.41 17.47
CA GLU A 13 16.57 18.48 17.06
C GLU A 13 16.46 18.40 15.54
N ILE A 14 17.35 19.08 14.83
CA ILE A 14 17.39 19.10 13.36
C ILE A 14 17.88 17.76 12.82
N GLU A 15 18.93 17.19 13.42
CA GLU A 15 19.37 15.84 13.08
C GLU A 15 18.22 14.84 13.30
N ARG A 16 17.52 14.91 14.44
CA ARG A 16 16.36 14.05 14.72
C ARG A 16 15.28 14.19 13.65
N GLU A 17 14.88 15.42 13.32
CA GLU A 17 13.86 15.68 12.31
C GLU A 17 14.29 15.14 10.94
N ILE A 18 15.56 15.33 10.55
CA ILE A 18 16.12 14.78 9.31
C ILE A 18 16.06 13.25 9.33
N PHE A 19 16.45 12.61 10.44
CA PHE A 19 16.45 11.15 10.55
C PHE A 19 15.05 10.57 10.54
N GLU A 20 14.14 11.11 11.35
CA GLU A 20 12.73 10.67 11.38
C GLU A 20 12.08 10.91 10.01
N THR A 21 12.28 12.08 9.40
CA THR A 21 11.74 12.40 8.08
C THR A 21 12.33 11.51 7.00
N CYS A 22 13.64 11.29 6.97
CA CYS A 22 14.30 10.45 5.99
C CYS A 22 13.96 8.97 6.18
N ALA A 23 13.87 8.48 7.42
CA ALA A 23 13.49 7.10 7.72
C ALA A 23 12.01 6.85 7.41
N VAL A 24 11.14 7.83 7.62
CA VAL A 24 9.72 7.75 7.22
C VAL A 24 9.57 7.83 5.70
N ARG A 25 10.30 8.73 5.02
CA ARG A 25 10.22 8.89 3.56
C ARG A 25 10.96 7.81 2.78
N ARG A 26 12.02 7.25 3.35
CA ARG A 26 12.88 6.21 2.75
C ARG A 26 13.34 5.17 3.77
N PRO A 27 12.44 4.28 4.25
CA PRO A 27 12.81 3.15 5.11
C PRO A 27 14.00 2.31 4.64
N ILE A 28 14.19 2.12 3.33
CA ILE A 28 15.35 1.39 2.76
C ILE A 28 16.69 2.08 3.08
N SER A 29 16.65 3.39 3.30
CA SER A 29 17.81 4.16 3.71
C SER A 29 18.05 4.05 5.20
N ILE A 30 17.21 3.42 6.03
CA ILE A 30 17.45 3.31 7.48
C ILE A 30 18.84 2.71 7.78
N PRO A 31 19.29 1.60 7.14
CA PRO A 31 20.67 1.14 7.32
C PRO A 31 21.72 2.21 6.93
N THR A 32 21.53 2.92 5.82
CA THR A 32 22.45 4.01 5.40
C THR A 32 22.41 5.20 6.35
N LEU A 33 21.23 5.61 6.81
CA LEU A 33 21.03 6.67 7.79
C LEU A 33 21.72 6.27 9.08
N MET A 34 21.56 5.03 9.54
CA MET A 34 22.30 4.49 10.69
C MET A 34 23.82 4.60 10.49
N LEU A 35 24.35 4.33 9.28
CA LEU A 35 25.77 4.52 8.99
C LEU A 35 26.21 5.99 9.03
N VAL A 36 25.33 6.93 8.63
CA VAL A 36 25.61 8.39 8.65
C VAL A 36 25.50 8.97 10.06
N ALA A 37 24.55 8.51 10.88
CA ALA A 37 24.47 8.82 12.31
C ALA A 37 25.67 8.27 13.09
N TRP A 38 26.39 7.32 12.49
CA TRP A 38 27.44 6.55 13.16
C TRP A 38 28.83 6.73 12.53
N PRO A 39 29.41 7.95 12.45
CA PRO A 39 30.81 8.11 12.04
C PRO A 39 31.82 7.32 12.89
N MET A 40 31.44 6.78 14.06
CA MET A 40 32.32 5.99 14.95
C MET A 40 32.35 4.45 14.74
N ALA A 41 31.51 3.80 13.92
CA ALA A 41 31.50 2.32 13.71
C ALA A 41 31.87 1.90 12.29
N ARG A 42 32.65 2.76 11.61
CA ARG A 42 32.90 2.71 10.18
C ARG A 42 33.64 1.46 9.65
N GLU A 43 34.02 0.49 10.48
CA GLU A 43 34.85 -0.63 10.01
C GLU A 43 34.19 -2.00 9.83
N ARG A 44 33.01 -2.33 10.36
CA ARG A 44 32.58 -3.75 10.37
C ARG A 44 31.08 -4.00 10.27
N MET A 45 30.47 -3.60 9.17
CA MET A 45 29.04 -3.82 8.94
C MET A 45 28.73 -4.25 7.50
N VAL A 46 28.99 -5.53 7.21
CA VAL A 46 28.45 -6.23 6.03
C VAL A 46 27.87 -7.57 6.51
N CYS A 47 26.56 -7.74 6.33
CA CYS A 47 25.83 -9.01 6.23
C CYS A 47 25.39 -9.83 7.47
N LEU A 48 24.82 -9.27 8.54
CA LEU A 48 23.88 -10.00 9.45
C LEU A 48 23.08 -9.04 10.37
N PHE A 49 22.58 -7.96 9.75
CA PHE A 49 22.12 -6.73 10.38
C PHE A 49 20.77 -6.89 11.11
N LEU A 50 20.82 -6.92 12.45
CA LEU A 50 20.00 -6.13 13.39
C LEU A 50 20.07 -6.71 14.81
N HIS A 51 20.39 -8.00 15.00
CA HIS A 51 20.45 -8.59 16.35
C HIS A 51 21.89 -8.77 16.89
N VAL A 52 22.85 -9.17 16.05
CA VAL A 52 24.20 -9.55 16.54
C VAL A 52 25.13 -8.34 16.71
N CYS A 53 25.03 -7.33 15.85
CA CYS A 53 25.86 -6.12 15.98
C CYS A 53 25.28 -5.10 16.98
N TRP A 54 23.96 -5.11 17.21
CA TRP A 54 23.27 -4.13 18.07
C TRP A 54 23.65 -4.30 19.54
N ALA A 55 23.65 -5.54 20.04
CA ALA A 55 23.94 -5.82 21.46
C ALA A 55 25.40 -5.54 21.87
N LYS A 56 26.34 -5.42 20.91
CA LYS A 56 27.78 -5.31 21.19
C LYS A 56 28.34 -3.88 21.09
N TYR A 57 27.60 -2.93 20.50
CA TYR A 57 28.10 -1.58 20.21
C TYR A 57 27.24 -0.45 20.82
N SER A 58 26.39 -0.77 21.81
CA SER A 58 25.38 0.10 22.44
C SER A 58 25.91 1.14 23.46
N SER A 59 27.18 1.56 23.39
CA SER A 59 27.70 2.56 24.34
C SER A 59 27.04 3.94 24.17
N GLU A 60 26.39 4.21 23.04
CA GLU A 60 25.64 5.44 22.79
C GLU A 60 24.11 5.20 22.79
N ARG A 61 23.54 5.05 24.00
CA ARG A 61 22.10 4.85 24.27
C ARG A 61 21.16 5.87 23.58
N ARG A 62 21.68 6.99 23.07
CA ARG A 62 20.89 8.10 22.50
C ARG A 62 20.36 7.80 21.09
N ILE A 63 21.12 7.10 20.25
CA ILE A 63 20.71 6.80 18.87
C ILE A 63 19.74 5.60 18.86
N GLU A 64 19.98 4.62 19.72
CA GLU A 64 19.15 3.41 19.84
C GLU A 64 17.69 3.75 20.10
N TYR A 65 17.40 4.57 21.11
CA TYR A 65 16.03 4.94 21.48
C TYR A 65 15.25 5.62 20.34
N ARG A 66 15.95 6.28 19.40
CA ARG A 66 15.33 7.05 18.30
C ARG A 66 15.07 6.22 17.06
N VAL A 67 16.04 5.41 16.65
CA VAL A 67 15.95 4.63 15.39
C VAL A 67 15.19 3.33 15.61
N GLU A 68 15.31 2.73 16.79
CA GLU A 68 14.74 1.43 17.06
C GLU A 68 13.22 1.36 16.88
N PRO A 69 12.39 2.32 17.36
CA PRO A 69 10.96 2.32 17.08
C PRO A 69 10.63 2.33 15.58
N LEU A 70 11.48 2.96 14.75
CA LEU A 70 11.28 3.04 13.30
C LEU A 70 11.55 1.68 12.63
N LEU A 71 12.50 0.90 13.16
CA LEU A 71 12.77 -0.46 12.69
C LEU A 71 11.62 -1.42 12.97
N PHE A 72 10.91 -1.22 14.09
CA PHE A 72 9.75 -2.02 14.48
C PHE A 72 8.42 -1.45 13.95
N ARG A 73 8.44 -0.32 13.25
CA ARG A 73 7.20 0.32 12.76
C ARG A 73 6.40 -0.58 11.84
N THR A 74 7.11 -1.30 10.98
CA THR A 74 6.56 -2.25 10.02
C THR A 74 7.22 -3.59 10.22
N ILE A 75 6.43 -4.58 10.60
CA ILE A 75 6.88 -5.95 10.85
C ILE A 75 6.16 -6.86 9.87
N ALA A 76 6.92 -7.59 9.07
CA ALA A 76 6.45 -8.74 8.32
C ALA A 76 7.05 -10.00 8.95
N VAL A 77 6.23 -11.01 9.22
CA VAL A 77 6.65 -12.26 9.86
C VAL A 77 6.29 -13.43 8.95
N GLY A 78 7.25 -14.30 8.67
CA GLY A 78 7.05 -15.51 7.86
C GLY A 78 8.33 -16.00 7.21
N PHE A 79 8.20 -16.92 6.25
CA PHE A 79 9.35 -17.50 5.55
C PHE A 79 9.93 -16.62 4.44
N SER A 80 11.21 -16.91 4.14
CA SER A 80 12.25 -16.19 3.38
C SER A 80 11.96 -15.82 1.91
N VAL A 81 10.75 -15.40 1.54
CA VAL A 81 10.59 -14.67 0.28
C VAL A 81 11.09 -13.26 0.54
N SER A 82 12.29 -12.91 0.09
CA SER A 82 12.88 -11.58 0.35
C SER A 82 11.89 -10.48 -0.04
N LEU A 83 11.35 -9.79 0.96
CA LEU A 83 10.48 -8.64 0.78
C LEU A 83 11.32 -7.37 0.78
N GLU A 84 12.25 -7.25 -0.17
CA GLU A 84 12.97 -5.99 -0.31
C GLU A 84 11.97 -4.84 -0.46
N PRO A 85 12.08 -3.75 0.34
CA PRO A 85 13.21 -3.40 1.22
C PRO A 85 13.04 -3.74 2.72
N TYR A 86 11.99 -4.43 3.13
CA TYR A 86 11.68 -4.67 4.54
C TYR A 86 12.39 -5.90 5.13
N PRO A 87 12.91 -5.79 6.37
CA PRO A 87 13.35 -6.96 7.09
C PRO A 87 12.14 -7.85 7.38
N ILE A 88 12.14 -9.07 6.84
CA ILE A 88 11.23 -10.11 7.31
C ILE A 88 11.83 -10.71 8.57
N PHE A 89 11.03 -10.71 9.62
CA PHE A 89 11.41 -11.36 10.86
C PHE A 89 11.02 -12.82 10.79
N THR A 90 11.92 -13.69 11.22
CA THR A 90 11.48 -15.01 11.69
C THR A 90 10.68 -14.82 12.97
N TRP A 91 9.70 -15.69 13.22
CA TRP A 91 8.95 -15.70 14.48
C TRP A 91 9.89 -15.75 15.69
N LYS A 92 10.97 -16.54 15.62
CA LYS A 92 11.97 -16.63 16.69
C LYS A 92 12.67 -15.29 16.95
N ALA A 93 13.06 -14.56 15.91
CA ALA A 93 13.70 -13.26 16.05
C ALA A 93 12.74 -12.22 16.64
N LEU A 94 11.48 -12.20 16.17
CA LEU A 94 10.47 -11.30 16.70
C LEU A 94 10.13 -11.60 18.17
N LEU A 95 9.94 -12.88 18.52
CA LEU A 95 9.69 -13.29 19.89
C LEU A 95 10.85 -12.93 20.83
N SER A 96 12.10 -13.13 20.37
CA SER A 96 13.30 -12.71 21.10
C SER A 96 13.29 -11.20 21.35
N ALA A 97 12.94 -10.39 20.33
CA ALA A 97 12.79 -8.96 20.48
C ALA A 97 11.69 -8.61 21.50
N VAL A 98 10.51 -9.22 21.40
CA VAL A 98 9.38 -9.03 22.31
C VAL A 98 9.75 -9.30 23.76
N ARG A 99 10.49 -10.38 24.03
CA ARG A 99 10.95 -10.73 25.38
C ARG A 99 12.01 -9.78 25.93
N SER A 100 12.77 -9.12 25.07
CA SER A 100 13.85 -8.23 25.48
C SER A 100 13.39 -6.80 25.82
N LYS A 101 12.12 -6.46 25.56
CA LYS A 101 11.59 -5.09 25.68
C LYS A 101 10.21 -5.08 26.33
N PRO A 102 9.82 -3.99 27.02
CA PRO A 102 8.48 -3.91 27.60
C PRO A 102 7.40 -3.83 26.52
N ALA A 103 6.21 -4.37 26.79
CA ALA A 103 5.08 -4.33 25.85
C ALA A 103 4.69 -2.91 25.41
N SER A 104 4.87 -1.91 26.27
CA SER A 104 4.62 -0.50 25.96
C SER A 104 5.48 0.04 24.80
N PHE A 105 6.69 -0.53 24.61
CA PHE A 105 7.52 -0.22 23.46
C PHE A 105 6.83 -0.66 22.16
N PHE A 106 6.39 -1.92 22.07
CA PHE A 106 5.76 -2.46 20.86
C PHE A 106 4.39 -1.85 20.59
N HIS A 107 3.62 -1.54 21.64
CA HIS A 107 2.37 -0.79 21.52
C HIS A 107 2.58 0.56 20.78
N THR A 108 3.70 1.24 21.05
CA THR A 108 3.96 2.55 20.45
C THR A 108 4.64 2.43 19.09
N ALA A 109 5.60 1.51 18.98
CA ALA A 109 6.44 1.34 17.81
C ALA A 109 5.69 0.66 16.65
N VAL A 110 5.01 -0.46 16.89
CA VAL A 110 4.46 -1.31 15.83
C VAL A 110 3.14 -0.76 15.34
N ARG A 111 3.09 -0.39 14.04
CA ARG A 111 1.87 0.13 13.38
C ARG A 111 1.37 -0.77 12.27
N ASN A 112 2.28 -1.41 11.55
CA ASN A 112 1.97 -2.33 10.48
C ASN A 112 2.47 -3.72 10.85
N LEU A 113 1.57 -4.69 10.87
CA LEU A 113 1.91 -6.09 11.13
C LEU A 113 1.35 -6.96 10.00
N CYS A 114 2.22 -7.66 9.30
CA CYS A 114 1.87 -8.65 8.29
C CYS A 114 2.35 -10.02 8.74
N VAL A 115 1.42 -10.98 8.78
CA VAL A 115 1.73 -12.37 9.11
C VAL A 115 1.51 -13.20 7.86
N LEU A 116 2.61 -13.64 7.26
CA LEU A 116 2.66 -14.36 5.98
C LEU A 116 2.51 -15.88 6.16
N ASP A 117 2.88 -16.40 7.33
CA ASP A 117 2.94 -17.82 7.63
C ASP A 117 2.70 -18.09 9.13
N ASP A 118 2.11 -19.25 9.42
CA ASP A 118 1.66 -19.68 10.75
C ASP A 118 2.47 -20.83 11.36
N SER A 119 3.61 -21.22 10.77
CA SER A 119 4.38 -22.39 11.18
C SER A 119 4.81 -22.48 12.66
N LEU A 120 4.58 -21.47 13.50
CA LEU A 120 4.94 -21.42 14.92
C LEU A 120 3.82 -20.90 15.85
N TYR A 121 2.62 -21.49 15.76
CA TYR A 121 1.43 -21.15 16.55
C TYR A 121 1.62 -20.96 18.08
N ALA A 122 2.52 -21.69 18.73
CA ALA A 122 2.57 -21.74 20.20
C ALA A 122 3.12 -20.45 20.86
N SER A 123 3.69 -19.51 20.09
CA SER A 123 4.30 -18.29 20.66
C SER A 123 3.84 -16.99 20.00
N THR A 124 2.82 -17.06 19.14
CA THR A 124 2.24 -15.89 18.47
C THR A 124 1.44 -15.02 19.43
N GLU A 125 0.77 -15.61 20.43
CA GLU A 125 -0.04 -14.89 21.43
C GLU A 125 0.79 -13.84 22.19
N GLU A 126 2.02 -14.19 22.61
CA GLU A 126 2.93 -13.26 23.30
C GLU A 126 3.28 -12.05 22.42
N VAL A 127 3.51 -12.28 21.12
CA VAL A 127 3.80 -11.22 20.15
C VAL A 127 2.59 -10.31 19.97
N PHE A 128 1.40 -10.88 19.75
CA PHE A 128 0.18 -10.08 19.59
C PHE A 128 -0.18 -9.33 20.87
N ALA A 129 0.05 -9.92 22.04
CA ALA A 129 -0.18 -9.25 23.33
C ALA A 129 0.73 -8.04 23.54
N ALA A 130 1.94 -8.03 22.96
CA ALA A 130 2.83 -6.87 22.97
C ALA A 130 2.45 -5.81 21.91
N CYS A 131 2.02 -6.23 20.73
CA CYS A 131 1.77 -5.38 19.57
C CYS A 131 0.36 -4.78 19.52
N THR A 132 -0.17 -4.28 20.64
CA THR A 132 -1.57 -3.81 20.72
C THR A 132 -1.86 -2.51 19.97
N GLY A 133 -0.83 -1.77 19.53
CA GLY A 133 -0.97 -0.52 18.78
C GLY A 133 -1.00 -0.68 17.25
N VAL A 134 -1.10 -1.93 16.76
CA VAL A 134 -1.22 -2.24 15.34
C VAL A 134 -2.47 -1.60 14.74
N ALA A 135 -2.28 -0.77 13.72
CA ALA A 135 -3.34 -0.11 12.98
C ALA A 135 -3.65 -0.83 11.66
N ASN A 136 -2.61 -1.35 11.00
CA ASN A 136 -2.69 -2.06 9.73
C ASN A 136 -2.29 -3.51 9.95
N PHE A 137 -3.27 -4.41 9.92
CA PHE A 137 -3.06 -5.84 10.17
C PHE A 137 -3.36 -6.65 8.91
N SER A 138 -2.37 -7.40 8.44
CA SER A 138 -2.52 -8.34 7.33
C SER A 138 -2.32 -9.75 7.85
N LEU A 139 -3.36 -10.57 7.75
CA LEU A 139 -3.33 -11.96 8.16
C LEU A 139 -3.46 -12.84 6.93
N TRP A 140 -2.36 -13.50 6.59
CA TRP A 140 -2.27 -14.34 5.40
C TRP A 140 -2.23 -15.82 5.70
N SER A 141 -2.17 -16.13 6.98
CA SER A 141 -2.08 -17.48 7.53
C SER A 141 -3.35 -17.84 8.29
N ASP A 142 -3.47 -19.09 8.72
CA ASP A 142 -4.68 -19.64 9.34
C ASP A 142 -4.64 -19.54 10.87
N LEU A 143 -4.13 -18.42 11.39
CA LEU A 143 -4.06 -18.23 12.82
C LEU A 143 -5.46 -18.17 13.43
N PRO A 144 -5.71 -18.88 14.54
CA PRO A 144 -6.98 -18.82 15.22
C PRO A 144 -7.20 -17.41 15.76
N PRO A 145 -8.37 -16.79 15.53
CA PRO A 145 -8.60 -15.41 15.92
C PRO A 145 -8.48 -15.12 17.41
N THR A 146 -8.63 -16.13 18.27
CA THR A 146 -8.38 -16.02 19.71
C THR A 146 -7.00 -15.46 20.05
N GLN A 147 -6.00 -15.66 19.19
CA GLN A 147 -4.64 -15.17 19.40
C GLN A 147 -4.46 -13.66 19.15
N PHE A 148 -5.35 -13.04 18.38
CA PHE A 148 -5.25 -11.64 17.97
C PHE A 148 -6.54 -10.83 18.17
N ALA A 149 -7.57 -11.45 18.76
CA ALA A 149 -8.89 -10.85 18.98
C ALA A 149 -8.87 -9.57 19.84
N HIS A 150 -7.82 -9.37 20.63
CA HIS A 150 -7.62 -8.19 21.46
C HIS A 150 -7.04 -6.99 20.70
N LEU A 151 -6.52 -7.19 19.48
CA LEU A 151 -6.09 -6.10 18.61
C LEU A 151 -7.28 -5.26 18.15
N ARG A 152 -7.01 -4.04 17.69
CA ARG A 152 -8.03 -3.10 17.19
C ARG A 152 -7.58 -2.44 15.89
N PRO A 153 -7.36 -3.22 14.82
CA PRO A 153 -6.88 -2.66 13.56
C PRO A 153 -7.92 -1.74 12.94
N THR A 154 -7.46 -0.65 12.33
CA THR A 154 -8.29 0.22 11.49
C THR A 154 -8.35 -0.29 10.06
N ARG A 155 -7.32 -1.04 9.62
CA ARG A 155 -7.25 -1.70 8.32
C ARG A 155 -6.90 -3.17 8.51
N LEU A 156 -7.71 -4.04 7.89
CA LEU A 156 -7.53 -5.49 7.94
C LEU A 156 -7.50 -6.06 6.53
N THR A 157 -6.50 -6.89 6.25
CA THR A 157 -6.46 -7.75 5.09
C THR A 157 -6.52 -9.20 5.56
N SER A 158 -7.58 -9.93 5.24
CA SER A 158 -7.79 -11.30 5.76
C SER A 158 -8.80 -12.10 4.92
N THR A 159 -8.98 -13.37 5.28
CA THR A 159 -10.02 -14.25 4.75
C THR A 159 -11.27 -14.17 5.63
N VAL A 160 -12.35 -13.57 5.11
CA VAL A 160 -13.62 -13.43 5.84
C VAL A 160 -14.23 -14.78 6.23
N ALA A 161 -14.17 -15.77 5.33
CA ALA A 161 -14.73 -17.11 5.56
C ALA A 161 -14.12 -17.85 6.76
N LYS A 162 -12.90 -17.48 7.18
CA LYS A 162 -12.22 -18.03 8.36
C LYS A 162 -12.41 -17.14 9.59
N LEU A 163 -12.63 -15.84 9.37
CA LEU A 163 -12.67 -14.86 10.43
C LEU A 163 -14.04 -14.79 11.12
N PHE A 164 -15.14 -14.67 10.36
CA PHE A 164 -16.47 -14.46 10.93
C PHE A 164 -17.07 -15.64 11.72
N PRO A 165 -16.80 -16.91 11.35
CA PRO A 165 -17.25 -18.04 12.18
C PRO A 165 -16.65 -18.03 13.60
N LEU A 166 -15.48 -17.41 13.77
CA LEU A 166 -14.71 -17.43 15.02
C LEU A 166 -14.77 -16.09 15.77
N LEU A 167 -14.93 -14.99 15.05
CA LEU A 167 -15.21 -13.66 15.60
C LEU A 167 -16.48 -13.12 14.96
N PRO A 168 -17.62 -13.06 15.68
CA PRO A 168 -18.82 -12.49 15.10
C PRO A 168 -18.57 -11.03 14.68
N PRO A 169 -19.25 -10.50 13.66
CA PRO A 169 -19.07 -9.10 13.22
C PRO A 169 -19.26 -8.05 14.32
N THR A 170 -20.00 -8.38 15.37
CA THR A 170 -20.21 -7.53 16.56
C THR A 170 -19.06 -7.55 17.56
N HIS A 171 -18.04 -8.40 17.34
CA HIS A 171 -16.89 -8.53 18.21
C HIS A 171 -16.06 -7.24 18.25
N ASN A 172 -15.52 -6.91 19.43
CA ASN A 172 -14.81 -5.65 19.66
C ASN A 172 -13.56 -5.45 18.78
N PHE A 173 -12.97 -6.53 18.28
CA PHE A 173 -11.89 -6.53 17.27
C PHE A 173 -12.25 -5.67 16.03
N PHE A 174 -13.52 -5.69 15.62
CA PHE A 174 -14.00 -4.98 14.43
C PHE A 174 -14.51 -3.56 14.71
N SER A 175 -14.55 -3.13 15.97
CA SER A 175 -15.19 -1.87 16.36
C SER A 175 -14.61 -0.65 15.65
N TRP A 176 -13.32 -0.69 15.29
CA TRP A 176 -12.58 0.41 14.65
C TRP A 176 -12.21 0.11 13.20
N LEU A 177 -12.66 -1.04 12.67
CA LEU A 177 -12.28 -1.49 11.35
C LEU A 177 -12.98 -0.64 10.29
N THR A 178 -12.22 0.19 9.58
CA THR A 178 -12.72 1.08 8.53
C THR A 178 -12.45 0.55 7.13
N HIS A 179 -11.33 -0.17 6.95
CA HIS A 179 -10.92 -0.76 5.69
C HIS A 179 -10.78 -2.28 5.83
N LEU A 180 -11.47 -3.02 4.97
CA LEU A 180 -11.36 -4.47 4.90
C LEU A 180 -11.00 -4.90 3.48
N GLU A 181 -9.94 -5.68 3.35
CA GLU A 181 -9.58 -6.39 2.13
C GLU A 181 -9.81 -7.89 2.32
N VAL A 182 -10.64 -8.49 1.47
CA VAL A 182 -11.02 -9.89 1.58
C VAL A 182 -10.18 -10.73 0.63
N ARG A 183 -9.30 -11.59 1.15
CA ARG A 183 -8.34 -12.39 0.35
C ARG A 183 -8.92 -13.65 -0.32
N HIS A 184 -10.13 -13.57 -0.88
CA HIS A 184 -10.73 -14.69 -1.61
C HIS A 184 -11.35 -14.26 -2.93
N ASN A 185 -11.39 -15.20 -3.87
CA ASN A 185 -12.02 -15.04 -5.18
C ASN A 185 -13.55 -14.99 -5.10
N SER A 186 -14.13 -15.25 -3.92
CA SER A 186 -15.56 -15.14 -3.67
C SER A 186 -15.83 -14.89 -2.19
N LEU A 187 -16.91 -14.16 -1.91
CA LEU A 187 -17.46 -14.04 -0.57
C LEU A 187 -18.35 -15.25 -0.31
N PRO A 188 -18.38 -15.77 0.94
CA PRO A 188 -19.43 -16.70 1.32
C PRO A 188 -20.81 -16.00 1.18
N PRO A 189 -21.90 -16.75 0.89
CA PRO A 189 -23.23 -16.18 0.66
C PRO A 189 -23.74 -15.30 1.81
N GLU A 190 -23.36 -15.63 3.04
CA GLU A 190 -23.70 -14.89 4.27
C GLU A 190 -22.89 -13.58 4.46
N ALA A 191 -21.79 -13.41 3.73
CA ALA A 191 -20.86 -12.31 3.99
C ALA A 191 -21.45 -10.92 3.81
N PRO A 192 -22.29 -10.60 2.80
CA PRO A 192 -22.90 -9.27 2.71
C PRO A 192 -23.67 -8.90 3.97
N GLY A 193 -24.41 -9.86 4.54
CA GLY A 193 -25.14 -9.69 5.80
C GLY A 193 -24.21 -9.41 6.98
N ASP A 194 -23.11 -10.17 7.10
CA ASP A 194 -22.13 -9.98 8.15
C ASP A 194 -21.35 -8.66 8.01
N LEU A 195 -20.97 -8.29 6.78
CA LEU A 195 -20.24 -7.05 6.49
C LEU A 195 -21.05 -5.81 6.88
N LYS A 196 -22.38 -5.84 6.73
CA LYS A 196 -23.28 -4.77 7.19
C LYS A 196 -23.21 -4.53 8.69
N LEU A 197 -22.92 -5.56 9.46
CA LEU A 197 -22.86 -5.48 10.92
C LEU A 197 -21.57 -4.82 11.43
N LEU A 198 -20.57 -4.62 10.56
CA LEU A 198 -19.32 -3.98 10.95
C LEU A 198 -19.52 -2.46 11.16
N PRO A 199 -19.42 -1.96 12.40
CA PRO A 199 -19.93 -0.65 12.78
C PRO A 199 -19.04 0.52 12.35
N ALA A 200 -17.90 0.29 11.70
CA ALA A 200 -17.01 1.35 11.21
C ALA A 200 -16.63 1.17 9.74
N LEU A 201 -17.10 0.09 9.09
CA LEU A 201 -16.66 -0.26 7.75
C LEU A 201 -17.15 0.79 6.74
N THR A 202 -16.19 1.36 6.02
CA THR A 202 -16.40 2.40 4.99
C THR A 202 -15.68 2.06 3.68
N HIS A 203 -14.66 1.20 3.74
CA HIS A 203 -13.83 0.82 2.61
C HIS A 203 -13.75 -0.70 2.52
N LEU A 204 -14.09 -1.26 1.36
CA LEU A 204 -14.10 -2.72 1.12
C LEU A 204 -13.38 -3.04 -0.19
N ALA A 205 -12.47 -4.02 -0.16
CA ALA A 205 -11.74 -4.51 -1.31
C ALA A 205 -11.97 -6.00 -1.48
N VAL A 206 -12.28 -6.41 -2.70
CA VAL A 206 -12.70 -7.77 -3.05
C VAL A 206 -12.02 -8.22 -4.37
N TYR A 207 -11.75 -9.52 -4.53
CA TYR A 207 -11.02 -10.07 -5.70
C TYR A 207 -11.91 -10.85 -6.66
N ASP A 208 -11.84 -10.52 -7.94
CA ASP A 208 -12.51 -11.27 -9.03
C ASP A 208 -14.02 -11.54 -8.78
N PHE A 209 -14.74 -10.53 -8.29
CA PHE A 209 -16.17 -10.63 -7.97
C PHE A 209 -17.08 -10.45 -9.18
N ARG A 210 -18.25 -11.09 -9.12
CA ARG A 210 -19.31 -10.87 -10.10
C ARG A 210 -19.99 -9.53 -9.85
N THR A 211 -20.52 -8.95 -10.93
CA THR A 211 -21.22 -7.67 -10.91
C THR A 211 -22.39 -7.68 -9.93
N GLU A 212 -23.14 -8.79 -9.86
CA GLU A 212 -24.30 -8.94 -9.01
C GLU A 212 -23.95 -8.89 -7.52
N ASP A 213 -22.85 -9.56 -7.15
CA ASP A 213 -22.36 -9.59 -5.77
C ASP A 213 -21.91 -8.18 -5.32
N ILE A 214 -21.30 -7.41 -6.23
CA ILE A 214 -20.89 -6.02 -5.97
C ILE A 214 -22.12 -5.12 -5.75
N GLN A 215 -23.17 -5.29 -6.54
CA GLN A 215 -24.40 -4.51 -6.39
C GLN A 215 -25.08 -4.83 -5.05
N GLU A 216 -25.16 -6.12 -4.69
CA GLU A 216 -25.68 -6.54 -3.39
C GLU A 216 -24.90 -5.90 -2.23
N LEU A 217 -23.57 -5.85 -2.31
CA LEU A 217 -22.75 -5.19 -1.30
C LEU A 217 -23.10 -3.71 -1.14
N PHE A 218 -23.39 -3.00 -2.23
CA PHE A 218 -23.80 -1.59 -2.16
C PHE A 218 -25.18 -1.40 -1.55
N ASP A 219 -26.10 -2.32 -1.80
CA ASP A 219 -27.46 -2.28 -1.28
C ASP A 219 -27.49 -2.59 0.22
N VAL A 220 -26.66 -3.55 0.64
CA VAL A 220 -26.61 -4.06 2.02
C VAL A 220 -25.70 -3.20 2.92
N CYS A 221 -24.53 -2.79 2.44
CA CYS A 221 -23.54 -2.00 3.18
C CYS A 221 -23.69 -0.50 2.89
N THR A 222 -24.77 0.11 3.40
CA THR A 222 -25.13 1.51 3.11
C THR A 222 -24.09 2.55 3.55
N ARG A 223 -23.18 2.19 4.46
CA ARG A 223 -22.10 3.05 4.95
C ARG A 223 -20.85 3.02 4.09
N LEU A 224 -20.79 2.11 3.12
CA LEU A 224 -19.65 1.97 2.26
C LEU A 224 -19.48 3.25 1.43
N GLN A 225 -18.27 3.81 1.49
CA GLN A 225 -17.84 5.00 0.78
C GLN A 225 -16.99 4.65 -0.44
N VAL A 226 -16.20 3.57 -0.35
CA VAL A 226 -15.37 3.06 -1.43
C VAL A 226 -15.48 1.54 -1.49
N LEU A 227 -15.79 0.99 -2.66
CA LEU A 227 -15.66 -0.43 -2.96
C LEU A 227 -14.60 -0.59 -4.06
N VAL A 228 -13.54 -1.34 -3.76
CA VAL A 228 -12.49 -1.66 -4.72
C VAL A 228 -12.67 -3.10 -5.21
N ALA A 229 -12.84 -3.28 -6.52
CA ALA A 229 -12.70 -4.60 -7.14
C ALA A 229 -11.29 -4.74 -7.71
N LEU A 230 -10.53 -5.69 -7.14
CA LEU A 230 -9.20 -6.05 -7.58
C LEU A 230 -9.32 -7.20 -8.58
N PHE A 231 -9.04 -6.94 -9.85
CA PHE A 231 -9.28 -7.90 -10.94
C PHE A 231 -7.99 -8.30 -11.65
N GLN A 232 -7.94 -9.52 -12.19
CA GLN A 232 -6.81 -9.99 -13.00
C GLN A 232 -6.98 -9.76 -14.50
N ARG A 233 -8.21 -9.91 -15.02
CA ARG A 233 -8.46 -9.94 -16.48
C ARG A 233 -9.39 -8.84 -16.94
N THR A 234 -10.62 -8.84 -16.46
CA THR A 234 -11.69 -7.95 -16.93
C THR A 234 -12.32 -7.23 -15.75
N ALA A 235 -12.29 -5.90 -15.79
CA ALA A 235 -13.00 -5.08 -14.82
C ALA A 235 -14.51 -5.28 -14.97
N PRO A 236 -15.27 -5.47 -13.87
CA PRO A 236 -16.72 -5.44 -13.94
C PRO A 236 -17.20 -4.01 -14.25
N THR A 237 -18.31 -3.92 -14.97
CA THR A 237 -18.94 -2.62 -15.30
C THR A 237 -19.99 -2.32 -14.25
N ILE A 238 -19.71 -1.37 -13.37
CA ILE A 238 -20.58 -0.94 -12.27
C ILE A 238 -20.67 0.59 -12.30
N HIS A 239 -21.89 1.13 -12.32
CA HIS A 239 -22.13 2.57 -12.43
C HIS A 239 -22.27 3.30 -11.08
N ASP A 240 -21.91 2.66 -9.96
CA ASP A 240 -21.89 3.31 -8.65
C ASP A 240 -20.66 4.22 -8.51
N ARG A 241 -20.89 5.48 -8.09
CA ARG A 241 -19.83 6.48 -7.90
C ARG A 241 -18.78 6.09 -6.84
N ARG A 242 -19.09 5.15 -5.95
CA ARG A 242 -18.21 4.62 -4.91
C ARG A 242 -17.35 3.46 -5.40
N PHE A 243 -17.65 2.92 -6.58
CA PHE A 243 -16.99 1.74 -7.12
C PHE A 243 -15.69 2.07 -7.84
N VAL A 244 -14.60 1.38 -7.52
CA VAL A 244 -13.30 1.52 -8.21
C VAL A 244 -12.83 0.14 -8.65
N ALA A 245 -12.62 -0.06 -9.94
CA ALA A 245 -11.95 -1.25 -10.45
C ALA A 245 -10.45 -0.98 -10.58
N MET A 246 -9.62 -1.87 -10.04
CA MET A 246 -8.16 -1.76 -10.15
C MET A 246 -7.56 -3.11 -10.52
N VAL A 247 -6.52 -3.09 -11.36
CA VAL A 247 -5.75 -4.31 -11.67
C VAL A 247 -5.03 -4.76 -10.40
N ASN A 248 -5.13 -6.04 -10.06
CA ASN A 248 -4.42 -6.61 -8.93
C ASN A 248 -2.90 -6.57 -9.17
N GLY A 249 -2.21 -5.66 -8.49
CA GLY A 249 -0.75 -5.49 -8.56
C GLY A 249 0.04 -6.48 -7.70
N GLY A 250 -0.65 -7.37 -6.99
CA GLY A 250 -0.08 -8.23 -5.97
C GLY A 250 -0.23 -7.63 -4.58
N GLN A 251 -1.01 -8.31 -3.73
CA GLN A 251 -1.38 -7.87 -2.39
C GLN A 251 -0.17 -7.52 -1.51
N LEU A 252 0.92 -8.26 -1.68
CA LEU A 252 2.11 -8.10 -0.87
C LEU A 252 2.82 -6.79 -1.20
N ALA A 253 2.97 -6.52 -2.50
CA ALA A 253 3.59 -5.30 -2.99
C ALA A 253 2.76 -4.09 -2.57
N ASP A 254 1.43 -4.15 -2.72
CA ASP A 254 0.53 -3.07 -2.30
C ASP A 254 0.62 -2.81 -0.79
N TRP A 255 0.66 -3.88 0.04
CA TRP A 255 0.84 -3.73 1.48
C TRP A 255 2.19 -3.10 1.84
N GLN A 256 3.28 -3.53 1.18
CA GLN A 256 4.59 -2.93 1.38
C GLN A 256 4.59 -1.45 0.99
N MET A 257 3.92 -1.09 -0.11
CA MET A 257 3.78 0.30 -0.54
C MET A 257 3.00 1.13 0.48
N ALA A 258 1.91 0.60 1.02
CA ALA A 258 1.13 1.23 2.09
C ALA A 258 2.01 1.51 3.31
N ALA A 259 2.81 0.51 3.71
CA ALA A 259 3.72 0.63 4.83
C ALA A 259 4.90 1.58 4.56
N TYR A 260 5.29 1.77 3.30
CA TYR A 260 6.47 2.54 2.88
C TYR A 260 6.18 4.01 2.63
N LEU A 261 5.18 4.28 1.78
CA LEU A 261 4.86 5.65 1.38
C LEU A 261 3.68 6.22 2.17
N GLY A 262 2.92 5.38 2.88
CA GLY A 262 1.56 5.75 3.28
C GLY A 262 0.62 5.94 2.08
N GLU A 263 1.07 5.54 0.89
CA GLU A 263 0.30 5.57 -0.36
C GLU A 263 0.09 4.14 -0.82
N ASP A 264 -1.17 3.76 -0.94
CA ASP A 264 -1.62 2.44 -1.38
C ASP A 264 -2.79 2.57 -2.36
N TYR A 265 -3.30 1.43 -2.83
CA TYR A 265 -4.45 1.44 -3.71
C TYR A 265 -5.69 2.04 -3.03
N TRP A 266 -5.80 2.00 -1.69
CA TRP A 266 -6.90 2.66 -0.96
C TRP A 266 -6.87 4.16 -1.15
N THR A 267 -5.71 4.77 -0.92
CA THR A 267 -5.50 6.21 -1.09
C THR A 267 -5.80 6.63 -2.53
N LEU A 268 -5.41 5.80 -3.51
CA LEU A 268 -5.73 6.04 -4.92
C LEU A 268 -7.24 5.92 -5.20
N ALA A 269 -7.90 4.89 -4.67
CA ALA A 269 -9.33 4.66 -4.83
C ALA A 269 -10.16 5.82 -4.23
N GLU A 270 -9.80 6.28 -3.02
CA GLU A 270 -10.39 7.47 -2.39
C GLU A 270 -10.25 8.71 -3.27
N GLN A 271 -9.05 8.96 -3.83
CA GLN A 271 -8.83 10.09 -4.74
C GLN A 271 -9.66 9.99 -6.01
N ILE A 272 -9.85 8.78 -6.55
CA ILE A 272 -10.70 8.54 -7.72
C ILE A 272 -12.16 8.86 -7.39
N VAL A 273 -12.67 8.34 -6.28
CA VAL A 273 -14.06 8.59 -5.83
C VAL A 273 -14.28 10.08 -5.55
N ALA A 274 -13.35 10.74 -4.86
CA ALA A 274 -13.44 12.16 -4.52
C ALA A 274 -13.47 13.11 -5.73
N ARG A 275 -12.88 12.70 -6.87
CA ARG A 275 -12.86 13.50 -8.11
C ARG A 275 -14.09 13.31 -8.99
N ARG A 276 -14.96 12.34 -8.70
CA ARG A 276 -16.14 12.09 -9.51
C ARG A 276 -17.20 13.18 -9.25
N PRO A 277 -17.77 13.78 -10.31
CA PRO A 277 -18.86 14.72 -10.13
C PRO A 277 -20.10 14.00 -9.55
N PRO A 278 -20.99 14.72 -8.85
CA PRO A 278 -22.28 14.17 -8.48
C PRO A 278 -23.07 13.83 -9.75
N GLY A 279 -23.52 12.58 -9.88
CA GLY A 279 -24.28 12.10 -11.04
C GLY A 279 -23.90 10.67 -11.45
N PRO A 280 -24.52 10.15 -12.53
CA PRO A 280 -24.16 8.85 -13.09
C PRO A 280 -22.70 8.85 -13.59
N VAL A 281 -21.97 7.78 -13.29
CA VAL A 281 -20.58 7.63 -13.72
C VAL A 281 -20.56 7.30 -15.22
N ASN A 282 -19.89 8.13 -16.02
CA ASN A 282 -19.67 7.85 -17.43
C ASN A 282 -18.57 6.76 -17.58
N ASP A 283 -18.84 5.75 -18.40
CA ASP A 283 -17.96 4.59 -18.63
C ASP A 283 -16.54 4.95 -19.05
N SER A 284 -16.34 6.11 -19.66
CA SER A 284 -15.02 6.59 -20.05
C SER A 284 -14.08 6.84 -18.86
N LEU A 285 -14.62 7.14 -17.67
CA LEU A 285 -13.84 7.36 -16.45
C LEU A 285 -13.52 6.05 -15.71
N ILE A 286 -14.20 4.95 -16.04
CA ILE A 286 -14.03 3.64 -15.41
C ILE A 286 -12.80 2.92 -15.98
N ARG A 287 -12.42 3.22 -17.23
CA ARG A 287 -11.59 2.29 -18.02
C ARG A 287 -10.09 2.25 -17.74
N PHE A 288 -9.45 3.23 -17.10
CA PHE A 288 -8.01 3.13 -16.86
C PHE A 288 -7.55 3.85 -15.59
N SER A 289 -7.51 3.09 -14.51
CA SER A 289 -6.47 3.24 -13.49
C SER A 289 -5.73 1.91 -13.43
N ILE A 290 -4.76 1.71 -14.32
CA ILE A 290 -3.71 0.72 -14.09
C ILE A 290 -3.02 1.23 -12.83
N GLY A 291 -3.43 0.65 -11.71
CA GLY A 291 -3.02 1.06 -10.39
C GLY A 291 -1.51 1.10 -10.38
N VAL A 292 -1.00 2.26 -9.97
CA VAL A 292 0.22 2.30 -9.17
C VAL A 292 1.52 2.19 -10.02
N SER A 293 1.58 1.38 -11.09
CA SER A 293 2.78 1.13 -11.92
C SER A 293 3.41 2.36 -12.61
N PHE A 294 2.67 3.18 -13.36
CA PHE A 294 3.33 4.22 -14.19
C PHE A 294 3.91 5.40 -13.41
N ARG A 295 3.22 5.88 -12.37
CA ARG A 295 3.77 6.95 -11.51
C ARG A 295 4.96 6.44 -10.69
N GLN A 296 4.95 5.17 -10.28
CA GLN A 296 6.03 4.53 -9.55
C GLN A 296 7.25 4.25 -10.42
N ILE A 297 7.06 3.71 -11.63
CA ILE A 297 8.12 3.57 -12.64
C ILE A 297 8.73 4.94 -12.91
N ARG A 298 7.91 5.99 -13.06
CA ARG A 298 8.38 7.37 -13.30
C ARG A 298 9.11 7.97 -12.09
N ALA A 299 8.62 7.75 -10.87
CA ALA A 299 9.25 8.22 -9.63
C ALA A 299 10.58 7.50 -9.39
N TRP A 300 10.64 6.19 -9.60
CA TRP A 300 11.86 5.40 -9.57
C TRP A 300 12.86 5.85 -10.64
N TYR A 301 12.41 6.03 -11.89
CA TYR A 301 13.25 6.48 -13.01
C TYR A 301 13.87 7.87 -12.75
N ARG A 302 13.10 8.78 -12.12
CA ARG A 302 13.61 10.08 -11.69
C ARG A 302 14.62 9.98 -10.54
N GLN A 303 14.55 8.95 -9.71
CA GLN A 303 15.43 8.75 -8.56
C GLN A 303 16.74 8.03 -8.93
N THR A 304 16.75 7.18 -9.96
CA THR A 304 17.93 6.39 -10.35
C THR A 304 18.85 7.08 -11.36
N GLY A 305 18.46 8.25 -11.89
CA GLY A 305 19.33 9.08 -12.73
C GLY A 305 19.78 8.39 -14.02
N ASN A 306 18.95 8.47 -15.08
CA ASN A 306 19.27 8.02 -16.43
C ASN A 306 19.64 6.53 -16.58
N ALA A 307 18.93 5.63 -15.89
CA ALA A 307 18.98 4.21 -16.24
C ALA A 307 18.49 4.01 -17.68
N ARG A 308 19.23 3.24 -18.48
CA ARG A 308 18.88 2.95 -19.88
C ARG A 308 17.69 1.99 -19.91
N PRO A 309 16.89 1.96 -20.99
CA PRO A 309 15.79 1.01 -21.14
C PRO A 309 16.19 -0.46 -20.99
N SER A 310 17.44 -0.81 -21.30
CA SER A 310 18.03 -2.14 -21.05
C SER A 310 18.17 -2.49 -19.56
N ASP A 311 18.10 -1.51 -18.67
CA ASP A 311 18.19 -1.71 -17.22
C ASP A 311 16.81 -2.00 -16.61
N LEU A 312 15.72 -1.83 -17.37
CA LEU A 312 14.36 -2.21 -16.96
C LEU A 312 14.18 -3.73 -16.89
N THR A 313 14.99 -4.50 -17.65
CA THR A 313 15.08 -5.96 -17.52
C THR A 313 15.91 -6.40 -16.31
N ALA A 314 16.31 -5.48 -15.43
CA ALA A 314 16.91 -5.79 -14.14
C ALA A 314 15.94 -5.57 -12.96
N ILE A 315 14.69 -5.17 -13.23
CA ILE A 315 13.65 -4.98 -12.21
C ILE A 315 12.81 -6.27 -12.16
N PRO A 316 12.93 -7.10 -11.10
CA PRO A 316 12.16 -8.34 -10.99
C PRO A 316 10.65 -8.09 -11.07
N SER A 317 10.16 -6.97 -10.54
CA SER A 317 8.75 -6.58 -10.59
C SER A 317 8.28 -6.17 -11.99
N ALA A 318 9.12 -5.48 -12.78
CA ALA A 318 8.76 -5.13 -14.16
C ALA A 318 8.85 -6.35 -15.07
N ILE A 319 9.84 -7.23 -14.87
CA ILE A 319 9.95 -8.50 -15.58
C ILE A 319 8.80 -9.44 -15.21
N LEU A 320 8.43 -9.56 -13.94
CA LEU A 320 7.26 -10.34 -13.52
C LEU A 320 5.98 -9.76 -14.12
N TYR A 321 5.83 -8.43 -14.14
CA TYR A 321 4.72 -7.76 -14.80
C TYR A 321 4.71 -8.01 -16.33
N PHE A 322 5.85 -7.93 -17.01
CA PHE A 322 5.95 -8.16 -18.47
C PHE A 322 5.91 -9.64 -18.86
N GLN A 323 6.40 -10.57 -18.04
CA GLN A 323 6.35 -12.02 -18.29
C GLN A 323 4.97 -12.60 -17.99
N GLN A 324 4.27 -12.07 -16.97
CA GLN A 324 2.93 -12.52 -16.61
C GLN A 324 1.84 -11.96 -17.53
N PHE A 325 2.05 -10.79 -18.16
CA PHE A 325 1.06 -10.15 -19.04
C PHE A 325 1.46 -10.05 -20.53
N GLY A 326 2.75 -10.14 -20.87
CA GLY A 326 3.23 -10.04 -22.26
C GLY A 326 2.80 -11.19 -23.18
N SER A 327 2.35 -12.30 -22.62
CA SER A 327 1.79 -13.44 -23.37
C SER A 327 0.27 -13.37 -23.59
N TYR A 328 -0.44 -12.39 -22.99
CA TYR A 328 -1.91 -12.39 -22.94
C TYR A 328 -2.60 -11.17 -23.56
N VAL A 329 -1.83 -10.20 -24.09
CA VAL A 329 -2.38 -9.05 -24.83
C VAL A 329 -1.74 -8.97 -26.22
N PRO A 330 -2.29 -9.67 -27.24
CA PRO A 330 -1.67 -9.75 -28.57
C PRO A 330 -1.72 -8.44 -29.37
N GLU A 331 -2.41 -7.41 -28.88
CA GLU A 331 -2.70 -6.19 -29.65
C GLU A 331 -1.77 -5.00 -29.37
N PHE A 332 -0.90 -5.07 -28.37
CA PHE A 332 0.05 -3.99 -28.09
C PHE A 332 1.48 -4.44 -28.37
N SER A 333 2.04 -3.94 -29.49
CA SER A 333 3.47 -4.06 -29.70
C SER A 333 4.23 -3.36 -28.56
N PRO A 334 5.42 -3.83 -28.17
CA PRO A 334 6.28 -3.12 -27.20
C PRO A 334 6.48 -1.63 -27.56
N SER A 335 6.47 -1.31 -28.86
CA SER A 335 6.55 0.05 -29.41
C SER A 335 5.29 0.90 -29.12
N SER A 336 4.11 0.28 -29.12
CA SER A 336 2.82 0.94 -28.83
C SER A 336 2.69 1.30 -27.34
N LEU A 337 3.18 0.42 -26.47
CA LEU A 337 3.31 0.70 -25.03
C LEU A 337 4.32 1.83 -24.74
N PHE A 338 5.38 1.93 -25.53
CA PHE A 338 6.35 3.02 -25.46
C PHE A 338 5.81 4.37 -25.97
N GLN A 339 4.92 4.37 -26.96
CA GLN A 339 4.22 5.58 -27.39
C GLN A 339 3.22 6.10 -26.32
N LEU A 340 2.53 5.19 -25.62
CA LEU A 340 1.69 5.54 -24.46
C LEU A 340 2.50 6.18 -23.31
N LEU A 341 3.73 5.72 -23.12
CA LEU A 341 4.71 6.24 -22.14
C LEU A 341 5.23 7.65 -22.46
N THR A 342 5.25 8.05 -23.74
CA THR A 342 5.83 9.32 -24.19
C THR A 342 4.80 10.41 -24.45
N TYR A 343 3.54 10.07 -24.75
CA TYR A 343 2.51 11.05 -25.14
C TYR A 343 1.63 11.62 -24.02
N SER A 344 1.81 11.21 -22.77
CA SER A 344 0.90 11.59 -21.68
C SER A 344 1.42 12.76 -20.80
N THR A 345 1.61 13.97 -21.37
CA THR A 345 1.19 15.34 -20.87
C THR A 345 1.73 16.47 -21.78
N PRO A 346 1.04 17.64 -22.01
CA PRO A 346 -0.32 18.05 -21.64
C PRO A 346 -1.21 18.41 -22.86
N HIS A 347 -2.36 17.75 -23.05
CA HIS A 347 -3.44 18.26 -23.91
C HIS A 347 -4.81 18.35 -23.22
N ILE A 348 -4.88 18.19 -21.89
CA ILE A 348 -6.14 18.34 -21.14
C ILE A 348 -6.42 19.82 -20.75
N LEU A 349 -5.60 20.78 -21.21
CA LEU A 349 -5.86 22.22 -21.02
C LEU A 349 -6.11 23.00 -22.32
N ALA A 350 -6.25 22.34 -23.48
CA ALA A 350 -6.48 23.02 -24.77
C ALA A 350 -7.92 22.92 -25.32
N ALA A 351 -8.86 22.35 -24.56
CA ALA A 351 -10.26 22.19 -25.01
C ALA A 351 -11.27 23.10 -24.28
N ALA A 352 -10.80 24.16 -23.61
CA ALA A 352 -11.67 25.10 -22.86
C ALA A 352 -11.66 26.55 -23.39
N HIS A 353 -10.96 26.84 -24.48
CA HIS A 353 -11.01 28.15 -25.14
C HIS A 353 -11.10 27.99 -26.66
N HIS A 354 -12.33 27.82 -27.14
CA HIS A 354 -12.69 28.27 -28.47
C HIS A 354 -13.96 29.13 -28.33
N ASP A 355 -13.76 30.44 -28.50
CA ASP A 355 -14.84 31.40 -28.72
C ASP A 355 -15.65 30.99 -29.97
N PRO A 356 -16.98 31.21 -29.98
CA PRO A 356 -17.79 30.94 -31.15
C PRO A 356 -17.48 31.96 -32.25
N PRO A 357 -17.39 31.56 -33.54
CA PRO A 357 -17.24 32.52 -34.61
C PRO A 357 -18.53 33.33 -34.76
N SER A 358 -18.35 34.64 -34.62
CA SER A 358 -19.29 35.71 -34.90
C SER A 358 -19.92 35.61 -36.29
N ALA A 359 -21.18 36.06 -36.34
CA ALA A 359 -22.04 36.14 -37.50
C ALA A 359 -21.39 36.78 -38.74
N VAL A 360 -21.68 36.19 -39.90
CA VAL A 360 -21.67 36.90 -41.19
C VAL A 360 -23.02 36.70 -41.87
N THR A 361 -23.76 37.80 -41.90
CA THR A 361 -24.89 38.13 -42.76
C THR A 361 -24.61 37.87 -44.24
N SER A 362 -25.54 37.27 -45.00
CA SER A 362 -25.89 37.74 -46.36
C SER A 362 -27.07 36.98 -47.00
N ARG A 363 -28.08 37.78 -47.34
CA ARG A 363 -29.00 37.74 -48.49
C ARG A 363 -29.98 36.57 -48.67
N MET A 364 -31.23 36.92 -48.33
CA MET A 364 -32.44 36.56 -49.09
C MET A 364 -32.27 36.87 -50.59
N THR A 365 -32.63 35.90 -51.43
CA THR A 365 -33.15 36.16 -52.79
C THR A 365 -34.53 35.55 -52.90
N THR A 366 -35.49 36.43 -53.14
CA THR A 366 -36.89 36.16 -53.50
C THR A 366 -36.99 35.71 -54.95
N THR A 367 -37.73 34.64 -55.22
CA THR A 367 -38.31 34.36 -56.54
C THR A 367 -39.81 34.16 -56.38
N LYS A 368 -40.58 35.15 -56.83
CA LYS A 368 -41.97 35.00 -57.28
C LYS A 368 -41.92 34.68 -58.79
N ALA A 369 -42.62 33.64 -59.20
CA ALA A 369 -43.03 33.43 -60.58
C ALA A 369 -44.38 34.12 -60.83
N PRO A 370 -44.72 34.49 -62.08
CA PRO A 370 -46.09 34.41 -62.56
C PRO A 370 -46.49 32.96 -62.86
#